data_AF-A0A917CEX8-F1
#
_entry.id   AF-A0A917CEX8-F1
#
_cell.length_a   1.000
_cell.length_b   1.000
_cell.length_c   1.000
_cell.angle_alpha   90.00
_cell.angle_beta   90.00
_cell.angle_gamma   90.00
#
_symmetry.space_group_name_H-M   'P 1'
#
loop_
_entity.id
_entity.type
_entity.pdbx_description
1 polymer ?
#
loop_
_entity_poly.entity_id
_entity_poly.type
_entity_poly.pdbx_seq_one_letter_code
_entity_poly.pdbx_strand_id
1 'polypeptide(L)'
;MSDITAGEGAPATAQDAPPSILAIFLAFLSIGATSFGGGVVAYLRSALVGRHRWVDDETFIELLSICQSLPGLNASNMAILVGDRLRGTSGAAAALVGICLPGGLMMVAAAIAYGAAHSQGNVVDGMLHGVSAAAVGMVLAVSLQLGFKTLKNYADLVFVALTIIGVEVFHLSVLVVLAGVGALAIFWYRPGGASKDGALFAGTLRFLDGTAARLSRSKGKDKTGKDKKTGGHP
;
A
#
# COMPACT_ATOMS: atom_id res chain seq x y z
N MET A 1 -44.53 36.93 30.28
CA MET A 1 -44.33 35.48 30.46
C MET A 1 -43.47 35.01 29.30
N SER A 2 -42.15 35.22 29.40
CA SER A 2 -41.17 34.30 30.04
C SER A 2 -40.74 33.24 29.02
N ASP A 3 -39.69 33.49 28.26
CA ASP A 3 -38.26 33.27 28.60
C ASP A 3 -37.78 31.86 28.24
N ILE A 4 -36.68 31.82 27.48
CA ILE A 4 -35.55 30.86 27.57
C ILE A 4 -35.87 29.43 27.09
N THR A 5 -35.23 28.91 26.04
CA THR A 5 -33.78 28.61 25.92
C THR A 5 -33.32 28.81 24.47
N ALA A 6 -32.38 29.70 24.14
CA ALA A 6 -30.95 29.50 24.40
C ALA A 6 -30.54 28.05 24.08
N GLY A 7 -30.50 27.70 22.80
CA GLY A 7 -29.63 26.62 22.35
C GLY A 7 -28.22 27.20 22.32
N GLU A 8 -27.54 27.13 23.47
CA GLU A 8 -26.13 27.44 23.63
C GLU A 8 -25.32 26.95 22.43
N GLY A 9 -24.49 27.84 21.90
CA GLY A 9 -23.38 27.47 21.04
C GLY A 9 -22.54 26.41 21.76
N ALA A 10 -22.61 25.19 21.25
CA ALA A 10 -21.48 24.29 21.39
C ALA A 10 -20.30 25.01 20.73
N PRO A 11 -19.17 25.23 21.42
CA PRO A 11 -17.97 25.71 20.74
C PRO A 11 -17.70 24.70 19.63
N ALA A 12 -17.72 25.17 18.38
CA ALA A 12 -17.17 24.41 17.27
C ALA A 12 -15.74 24.06 17.69
N THR A 13 -15.56 22.81 18.13
CA THR A 13 -14.28 22.28 18.53
C THR A 13 -13.31 22.55 17.39
N ALA A 14 -12.09 22.96 17.70
CA ALA A 14 -11.05 23.46 16.78
C ALA A 14 -10.55 22.46 15.70
N GLN A 15 -11.43 21.59 15.18
CA GLN A 15 -11.20 20.53 14.22
C GLN A 15 -11.76 20.82 12.82
N ASP A 16 -12.51 21.91 12.63
CA ASP A 16 -12.98 22.35 11.30
C ASP A 16 -11.96 23.26 10.57
N ALA A 17 -10.86 23.63 11.23
CA ALA A 17 -9.81 24.42 10.59
C ALA A 17 -8.90 23.51 9.76
N PRO A 18 -8.66 23.81 8.47
CA PRO A 18 -7.74 23.04 7.64
C PRO A 18 -6.36 23.00 8.31
N PRO A 19 -5.68 21.84 8.31
CA PRO A 19 -4.42 21.68 9.02
C PRO A 19 -3.37 22.67 8.52
N SER A 20 -2.55 23.18 9.44
CA SER A 20 -1.48 24.11 9.09
C SER A 20 -0.42 23.41 8.22
N ILE A 21 0.21 24.17 7.32
CA ILE A 21 1.34 23.68 6.49
C ILE A 21 2.43 23.06 7.36
N LEU A 22 2.69 23.67 8.52
CA LEU A 22 3.70 23.20 9.46
C LEU A 22 3.30 21.85 10.08
N ALA A 23 2.01 21.65 10.39
CA ALA A 23 1.52 20.36 10.87
C ALA A 23 1.66 19.27 9.80
N ILE A 24 1.34 19.57 8.53
CA ILE A 24 1.54 18.67 7.39
C ILE A 24 3.03 18.33 7.26
N PHE A 25 3.88 19.34 7.21
CA PHE A 25 5.34 19.16 7.12
C PHE A 25 5.88 18.27 8.24
N LEU A 26 5.56 18.56 9.51
CA LEU A 26 6.03 17.77 10.65
C LEU A 26 5.50 16.33 10.65
N ALA A 27 4.26 16.11 10.20
CA ALA A 27 3.71 14.76 10.09
C ALA A 27 4.50 13.94 9.06
N PHE A 28 4.70 14.48 7.85
CA PHE A 28 5.45 13.81 6.79
C PHE A 28 6.95 13.69 7.11
N LEU A 29 7.53 14.66 7.82
CA LEU A 29 8.89 14.61 8.36
C LEU A 29 9.06 13.46 9.34
N SER A 30 8.12 13.30 10.28
CA SER A 30 8.14 12.20 11.23
C SER A 30 7.98 10.85 10.53
N ILE A 31 7.11 10.75 9.52
CA ILE A 31 6.96 9.53 8.72
C ILE A 31 8.25 9.22 7.95
N GLY A 32 8.85 10.20 7.28
CA GLY A 32 10.11 10.02 6.54
C GLY A 32 11.28 9.66 7.45
N ALA A 33 11.32 10.18 8.67
CA ALA A 33 12.36 9.88 9.65
C ALA A 33 12.18 8.51 10.35
N THR A 34 10.96 7.98 10.41
CA THR A 34 10.65 6.71 11.11
C THR A 34 10.41 5.53 10.18
N SER A 35 10.14 5.77 8.90
CA SER A 35 9.88 4.71 7.94
C SER A 35 11.17 4.08 7.42
N PHE A 36 11.67 3.07 8.12
CA PHE A 36 12.74 2.20 7.64
C PHE A 36 12.18 0.85 7.19
N GLY A 37 12.73 0.28 6.10
CA GLY A 37 12.56 -1.14 5.78
C GLY A 37 11.19 -1.56 5.22
N GLY A 38 10.57 -0.77 4.34
CA GLY A 38 9.45 -1.24 3.50
C GLY A 38 8.04 -1.11 4.09
N GLY A 39 7.90 -0.70 5.36
CA GLY A 39 6.61 -0.48 6.03
C GLY A 39 5.96 0.89 5.80
N VAL A 40 6.48 1.70 4.87
CA VAL A 40 6.11 3.14 4.72
C VAL A 40 4.60 3.36 4.60
N VAL A 41 3.89 2.48 3.88
CA VAL A 41 2.43 2.56 3.71
C VAL A 41 1.68 2.36 5.04
N ALA A 42 2.16 1.49 5.92
CA ALA A 42 1.57 1.28 7.24
C ALA A 42 1.79 2.49 8.16
N TYR A 43 2.97 3.12 8.08
CA TYR A 43 3.24 4.38 8.79
C TYR A 43 2.37 5.53 8.27
N LEU A 44 2.23 5.65 6.95
CA LEU A 44 1.31 6.60 6.31
C LEU A 44 -0.13 6.39 6.78
N ARG A 45 -0.64 5.16 6.74
CA ARG A 45 -2.00 4.85 7.22
C ARG A 45 -2.18 5.22 8.69
N SER A 46 -1.24 4.79 9.55
CA SER A 46 -1.32 5.03 10.99
C SER A 46 -1.27 6.53 11.32
N ALA A 47 -0.45 7.30 10.60
CA ALA A 47 -0.36 8.74 10.79
C ALA A 47 -1.58 9.47 10.23
N LEU A 48 -1.97 9.21 8.98
CA LEU A 48 -3.02 9.95 8.27
C LEU A 48 -4.42 9.59 8.75
N VAL A 49 -4.70 8.29 8.96
CA VAL A 49 -6.01 7.79 9.38
C VAL A 49 -6.13 7.76 10.91
N GLY A 50 -5.12 7.19 11.58
CA GLY A 50 -5.16 7.00 13.03
C GLY A 50 -4.88 8.29 13.81
N ARG A 51 -3.65 8.81 13.70
CA ARG A 51 -3.14 9.87 14.59
C ARG A 51 -3.69 11.25 14.26
N HIS A 52 -3.70 11.62 12.98
CA HIS A 52 -4.13 12.94 12.52
C HIS A 52 -5.59 12.97 12.04
N ARG A 53 -6.17 11.81 11.68
CA ARG A 53 -7.56 11.67 11.19
C ARG A 53 -7.90 12.61 10.03
N TRP A 54 -6.91 12.87 9.17
CA TRP A 54 -7.02 13.73 7.98
C TRP A 54 -7.71 13.02 6.81
N VAL A 55 -7.64 11.69 6.80
CA VAL A 55 -8.17 10.82 5.75
C VAL A 55 -8.80 9.62 6.43
N ASP A 56 -9.96 9.17 5.98
CA ASP A 56 -10.57 7.91 6.42
C ASP A 56 -9.94 6.71 5.70
N ASP A 57 -10.29 5.49 6.13
CA ASP A 57 -9.75 4.27 5.55
C ASP A 57 -10.13 4.07 4.08
N GLU A 58 -11.33 4.46 3.67
CA GLU A 58 -11.81 4.30 2.29
C GLU A 58 -11.05 5.26 1.37
N THR A 59 -10.97 6.54 1.74
CA THR A 59 -10.21 7.51 0.96
C THR A 59 -8.72 7.17 0.93
N PHE A 60 -8.15 6.62 2.01
CA PHE A 60 -6.75 6.20 2.00
C PHE A 60 -6.48 5.10 0.96
N ILE A 61 -7.37 4.11 0.85
CA ILE A 61 -7.26 3.04 -0.14
C ILE A 61 -7.44 3.57 -1.56
N GLU A 62 -8.37 4.52 -1.77
CA GLU A 62 -8.55 5.18 -3.06
C GLU A 62 -7.29 5.92 -3.50
N LEU A 63 -6.73 6.76 -2.63
CA LEU A 63 -5.48 7.48 -2.87
C LEU A 63 -4.31 6.52 -3.13
N LEU A 64 -4.21 5.43 -2.36
CA LEU A 64 -3.18 4.42 -2.54
C LEU A 64 -3.29 3.73 -3.91
N SER A 65 -4.51 3.47 -4.37
CA SER A 65 -4.77 2.87 -5.69
C SER A 65 -4.31 3.81 -6.81
N ILE A 66 -4.57 5.11 -6.67
CA ILE A 66 -4.05 6.13 -7.60
C ILE A 66 -2.51 6.13 -7.57
N CYS A 67 -1.90 6.12 -6.39
CA CYS A 67 -0.44 6.12 -6.24
C CYS A 67 0.24 4.92 -6.90
N GLN A 68 -0.39 3.74 -6.85
CA GLN A 68 0.11 2.51 -7.48
C GLN A 68 -0.01 2.51 -9.01
N SER A 69 -0.92 3.32 -9.56
CA SER A 69 -1.03 3.54 -11.01
C SER A 69 0.02 4.52 -11.54
N LEU A 70 0.52 5.41 -10.68
CA LEU A 70 1.52 6.41 -11.02
C LEU A 70 2.93 5.80 -10.95
N PRO A 71 3.81 6.08 -11.94
CA PRO A 71 5.19 5.66 -11.85
C PRO A 71 5.89 6.40 -10.69
N GLY A 72 6.68 5.69 -9.90
CA GLY A 72 7.50 6.28 -8.83
C GLY A 72 7.30 5.62 -7.46
N LEU A 73 7.74 6.33 -6.42
CA LEU A 73 7.64 5.85 -5.05
C LEU A 73 6.25 6.16 -4.49
N ASN A 74 5.47 5.12 -4.17
CA ASN A 74 4.11 5.25 -3.63
C ASN A 74 4.02 6.24 -2.45
N ALA A 75 5.05 6.30 -1.61
CA ALA A 75 5.11 7.21 -0.47
C ALA A 75 5.14 8.69 -0.87
N SER A 76 5.91 9.05 -1.90
CA SER A 76 6.00 10.41 -2.42
C SER A 76 4.70 10.81 -3.14
N ASN A 77 4.12 9.90 -3.92
CA ASN A 77 2.83 10.11 -4.57
C ASN A 77 1.73 10.35 -3.51
N MET A 78 1.71 9.56 -2.44
CA MET A 78 0.79 9.77 -1.30
C MET A 78 1.01 11.10 -0.61
N ALA A 79 2.26 11.51 -0.39
CA ALA A 79 2.56 12.80 0.22
C ALA A 79 2.02 13.97 -0.62
N ILE A 80 2.19 13.91 -1.94
CA ILE A 80 1.69 14.93 -2.87
C ILE A 80 0.16 14.96 -2.86
N LEU A 81 -0.51 13.83 -3.07
CA LEU A 81 -1.98 13.78 -3.17
C LEU A 81 -2.67 14.19 -1.85
N VAL A 82 -2.16 13.69 -0.71
CA VAL A 82 -2.71 14.04 0.59
C VAL A 82 -2.40 15.49 0.94
N GLY A 83 -1.17 15.96 0.68
CA GLY A 83 -0.80 17.36 0.90
C GLY A 83 -1.64 18.32 0.06
N ASP A 84 -1.91 17.98 -1.20
CA ASP A 84 -2.77 18.75 -2.09
C ASP A 84 -4.21 18.80 -1.59
N ARG A 85 -4.76 17.66 -1.15
CA ARG A 85 -6.11 17.61 -0.57
C ARG A 85 -6.27 18.47 0.69
N LEU A 86 -5.22 18.58 1.50
CA LEU A 86 -5.28 19.30 2.78
C LEU A 86 -5.09 20.82 2.64
N ARG A 87 -4.21 21.28 1.76
CA ARG A 87 -3.91 22.72 1.61
C ARG A 87 -3.47 23.14 0.20
N GLY A 88 -3.92 22.41 -0.81
CA GLY A 88 -3.55 22.61 -2.22
C GLY A 88 -2.05 22.43 -2.45
N THR A 89 -1.56 23.08 -3.51
CA THR A 89 -0.16 22.98 -3.95
C THR A 89 0.87 23.28 -2.85
N SER A 90 0.54 24.20 -1.93
CA SER A 90 1.40 24.53 -0.78
C SER A 90 1.52 23.38 0.22
N GLY A 91 0.44 22.63 0.45
CA GLY A 91 0.43 21.43 1.29
C GLY A 91 1.14 20.27 0.61
N ALA A 92 0.98 20.11 -0.70
CA ALA A 92 1.69 19.10 -1.50
C ALA A 92 3.21 19.29 -1.44
N ALA A 93 3.69 20.52 -1.65
CA ALA A 93 5.11 20.84 -1.55
C ALA A 93 5.66 20.59 -0.13
N ALA A 94 4.93 21.01 0.90
CA ALA A 94 5.33 20.80 2.29
C ALA A 94 5.38 19.32 2.68
N ALA A 95 4.41 18.52 2.24
CA ALA A 95 4.39 17.08 2.47
C ALA A 95 5.54 16.37 1.75
N LEU A 96 5.80 16.71 0.49
CA LEU A 96 6.87 16.14 -0.31
C LEU A 96 8.25 16.48 0.26
N VAL A 97 8.48 17.74 0.63
CA VAL A 97 9.73 18.15 1.28
C VAL A 97 9.83 17.44 2.63
N GLY A 98 8.77 17.43 3.44
CA GLY A 98 8.75 16.75 4.74
C GLY A 98 9.19 15.30 4.65
N ILE A 99 8.62 14.51 3.71
CA ILE A 99 8.96 13.09 3.60
C ILE A 99 10.37 12.83 3.05
N CYS A 100 10.88 13.70 2.17
CA CYS A 100 12.20 13.54 1.54
C CYS A 100 13.36 14.12 2.37
N LEU A 101 13.08 15.11 3.21
CA LEU A 101 14.09 15.87 3.96
C LEU A 101 14.95 15.02 4.91
N PRO A 102 14.41 14.04 5.67
CA PRO A 102 15.22 13.21 6.57
C PRO A 102 16.28 12.40 5.82
N GLY A 103 15.89 11.77 4.69
CA GLY A 103 16.80 11.02 3.85
C GLY A 103 17.84 11.91 3.16
N GLY A 104 17.40 13.06 2.62
CA GLY A 104 18.29 14.05 2.02
C GLY A 104 19.32 14.61 3.00
N LEU A 105 18.89 14.92 4.22
CA LEU A 105 19.78 15.43 5.28
C LEU A 105 20.81 14.37 5.70
N MET A 106 20.41 13.11 5.82
CA MET A 106 21.33 12.00 6.09
C MET A 106 22.34 11.80 4.97
N MET A 107 21.91 11.93 3.71
CA MET A 107 22.82 11.86 2.56
C MET A 107 23.84 12.99 2.57
N VAL A 108 23.42 14.24 2.80
CA VAL A 108 24.32 15.39 2.89
C VAL A 108 25.29 15.24 4.06
N ALA A 109 24.81 14.79 5.23
CA ALA A 109 25.67 14.53 6.38
C ALA A 109 26.73 13.46 6.07
N ALA A 110 26.36 12.38 5.39
CA ALA A 110 27.29 11.36 4.93
C ALA A 110 28.30 11.90 3.91
N ALA A 111 27.87 12.76 2.99
CA ALA A 111 28.74 13.39 2.00
C ALA A 111 29.77 14.33 2.64
N ILE A 112 29.37 15.14 3.63
CA ILE A 112 30.29 16.00 4.39
C ILE A 112 31.28 15.15 5.19
N ALA A 113 30.80 14.10 5.87
CA ALA A 113 31.65 13.18 6.61
C ALA A 113 32.69 12.50 5.70
N TYR A 114 32.27 12.08 4.50
CA TYR A 114 33.15 11.53 3.48
C TYR A 114 34.22 12.54 3.03
N GLY A 115 33.82 13.79 2.74
CA GLY A 115 34.75 14.85 2.33
C GLY A 115 35.80 15.18 3.40
N ALA A 116 35.42 15.17 4.67
CA ALA A 116 36.33 15.39 5.79
C ALA A 116 37.30 14.21 6.00
N ALA A 117 36.83 12.97 5.81
CA ALA A 117 37.59 11.75 6.01
C ALA A 117 38.46 11.34 4.81
N HIS A 118 38.30 12.00 3.65
CA HIS A 118 39.02 11.71 2.42
C HIS A 118 40.56 11.77 2.57
N SER A 119 41.05 12.55 3.54
CA SER A 119 42.47 12.63 3.89
C SER A 119 43.07 11.35 4.49
N GLN A 120 42.24 10.36 4.89
CA GLN A 120 42.69 9.10 5.50
C GLN A 120 42.84 7.92 4.51
N GLY A 121 42.68 8.17 3.21
CA GLY A 121 43.29 7.42 2.08
C GLY A 121 42.91 5.96 1.80
N ASN A 122 42.64 5.12 2.81
CA ASN A 122 42.44 3.67 2.62
C ASN A 122 41.24 3.10 3.39
N VAL A 123 40.96 3.59 4.61
CA VAL A 123 39.86 3.06 5.43
C VAL A 123 38.49 3.46 4.88
N VAL A 124 38.37 4.70 4.40
CA VAL A 124 37.10 5.24 3.88
C VAL A 124 36.66 4.53 2.59
N ASP A 125 37.62 4.20 1.72
CA ASP A 125 37.34 3.48 0.47
C ASP A 125 36.88 2.04 0.75
N GLY A 126 37.52 1.36 1.71
CA GLY A 126 37.08 0.05 2.19
C GLY A 126 35.67 0.08 2.80
N MET A 127 35.32 1.13 3.54
CA MET A 127 33.96 1.32 4.06
C MET A 127 32.93 1.53 2.95
N LEU A 128 33.24 2.34 1.93
CA LEU A 128 32.35 2.54 0.77
C LEU A 128 32.13 1.26 -0.02
N HIS A 129 33.18 0.46 -0.22
CA HIS A 129 33.06 -0.87 -0.80
C HIS A 129 32.18 -1.79 0.06
N GLY A 130 32.34 -1.76 1.38
CA GLY A 130 31.49 -2.50 2.31
C GLY A 130 30.01 -2.09 2.23
N VAL A 131 29.71 -0.79 2.18
CA VAL A 131 28.34 -0.27 2.00
C VAL A 131 27.76 -0.70 0.66
N SER A 132 28.55 -0.64 -0.42
CA SER A 132 28.13 -1.07 -1.76
C SER A 132 27.83 -2.57 -1.80
N ALA A 133 28.70 -3.39 -1.21
CA ALA A 133 28.48 -4.82 -1.08
C ALA A 133 27.24 -5.15 -0.23
N ALA A 134 27.01 -4.40 0.85
CA ALA A 134 25.81 -4.55 1.69
C ALA A 134 24.53 -4.17 0.93
N ALA A 135 24.56 -3.11 0.12
CA ALA A 135 23.44 -2.72 -0.72
C ALA A 135 23.10 -3.81 -1.76
N VAL A 136 24.10 -4.35 -2.45
CA VAL A 136 23.92 -5.47 -3.39
C VAL A 136 23.37 -6.70 -2.67
N GLY A 137 23.93 -7.05 -1.50
CA GLY A 137 23.46 -8.16 -0.69
C GLY A 137 22.02 -8.00 -0.22
N MET A 138 21.60 -6.79 0.17
CA MET A 138 20.22 -6.49 0.55
C MET A 138 19.26 -6.63 -0.65
N VAL A 139 19.61 -6.07 -1.80
CA VAL A 139 18.82 -6.19 -3.03
C VAL A 139 18.67 -7.66 -3.42
N LEU A 140 19.76 -8.43 -3.36
CA LEU A 140 19.75 -9.87 -3.62
C LEU A 140 18.86 -10.61 -2.61
N ALA A 141 18.97 -10.31 -1.32
CA ALA A 141 18.17 -10.95 -0.27
C ALA A 141 16.67 -10.72 -0.47
N VAL A 142 16.25 -9.48 -0.76
CA VAL A 142 14.84 -9.16 -1.04
C VAL A 142 14.37 -9.85 -2.33
N SER A 143 15.22 -9.84 -3.37
CA SER A 143 14.92 -10.49 -4.65
C SER A 143 14.72 -12.00 -4.47
N LEU A 144 15.60 -12.66 -3.72
CA LEU A 144 15.51 -14.09 -3.43
C LEU A 144 14.30 -14.40 -2.54
N GLN A 145 14.05 -13.59 -1.51
CA GLN A 145 12.90 -13.77 -0.62
C GLN A 145 11.59 -13.70 -1.40
N LEU A 146 11.47 -12.74 -2.33
CA LEU A 146 10.28 -12.59 -3.17
C LEU A 146 10.22 -13.69 -4.25
N GLY A 147 11.37 -14.06 -4.81
CA GLY A 147 11.54 -15.15 -5.76
C GLY A 147 11.08 -16.48 -5.18
N PHE A 148 11.63 -16.93 -4.06
CA PHE A 148 11.24 -18.21 -3.43
C PHE A 148 9.78 -18.24 -2.97
N LYS A 149 9.18 -17.09 -2.64
CA LYS A 149 7.76 -17.03 -2.29
C LYS A 149 6.85 -17.19 -3.51
N THR A 150 7.32 -16.80 -4.69
CA THR A 150 6.57 -16.80 -5.95
C THR A 150 6.81 -18.07 -6.77
N LEU A 151 8.06 -18.52 -6.85
CA LEU A 151 8.52 -19.67 -7.64
C LEU A 151 8.23 -20.96 -6.86
N LYS A 152 7.12 -21.62 -7.18
CA LYS A 152 6.69 -22.85 -6.49
C LYS A 152 6.87 -24.09 -7.35
N ASN A 153 6.96 -23.94 -8.67
CA ASN A 153 7.05 -25.05 -9.60
C ASN A 153 8.48 -25.23 -10.12
N TYR A 154 8.85 -26.48 -10.42
CA TYR A 154 10.13 -26.82 -11.08
C TYR A 154 10.28 -26.11 -12.44
N ALA A 155 9.16 -25.87 -13.14
CA ALA A 155 9.14 -25.11 -14.38
C ALA A 155 9.58 -23.64 -14.19
N ASP A 156 9.21 -23.01 -13.08
CA ASP A 156 9.57 -21.61 -12.80
C ASP A 156 11.09 -21.47 -12.61
N LEU A 157 11.72 -22.45 -11.96
CA LEU A 157 13.18 -22.53 -11.79
C LEU A 157 13.92 -22.68 -13.13
N VAL A 158 13.38 -23.49 -14.05
CA VAL A 158 13.94 -23.65 -15.40
C VAL A 158 13.89 -22.34 -16.17
N PHE A 159 12.76 -21.62 -16.12
CA PHE A 159 12.64 -20.31 -16.78
C PHE A 159 13.58 -19.27 -16.18
N VAL A 160 13.72 -19.22 -14.85
CA VAL A 160 14.67 -18.32 -14.19
C VAL A 160 16.10 -18.60 -14.63
N ALA A 161 16.52 -19.88 -14.64
CA ALA A 161 17.85 -20.27 -15.11
C ALA A 161 18.08 -19.89 -16.58
N LEU A 162 17.08 -20.12 -17.45
CA LEU A 162 17.14 -19.75 -18.87
C LEU A 162 17.24 -18.24 -19.08
N THR A 163 16.56 -17.45 -18.24
CA THR A 163 16.61 -15.98 -18.29
C THR A 163 17.98 -15.47 -17.84
N ILE A 164 18.53 -16.02 -16.74
CA ILE A 164 19.87 -15.66 -16.25
C ILE A 164 20.93 -15.99 -17.30
N ILE A 165 20.90 -17.21 -17.85
CA ILE A 165 21.85 -17.63 -18.89
C ILE A 165 21.70 -16.75 -20.14
N GLY A 166 20.48 -16.44 -20.57
CA GLY A 166 20.24 -15.59 -21.74
C GLY A 166 20.74 -14.15 -21.58
N VAL A 167 20.61 -13.56 -20.39
CA VAL A 167 21.10 -12.20 -20.13
C VAL A 167 22.61 -12.19 -19.92
N GLU A 168 23.13 -13.13 -19.14
CA GLU A 168 24.53 -13.13 -18.68
C GLU A 168 25.49 -13.66 -19.75
N VAL A 169 25.13 -14.72 -20.48
CA VAL A 169 26.02 -15.36 -21.47
C VAL A 169 25.89 -14.73 -22.86
N PHE A 170 24.68 -14.35 -23.28
CA PHE A 170 24.44 -13.82 -24.63
C PHE A 170 24.42 -12.29 -24.71
N HIS A 171 24.50 -11.58 -23.57
CA HIS A 171 24.40 -10.12 -23.48
C HIS A 171 23.24 -9.53 -24.29
N LEU A 172 22.15 -10.31 -24.44
CA LEU A 172 20.93 -9.87 -25.10
C LEU A 172 20.29 -8.79 -24.24
N SER A 173 19.70 -7.78 -24.89
CA SER A 173 19.00 -6.73 -24.15
C SER A 173 17.91 -7.37 -23.28
N VAL A 174 17.82 -6.90 -22.03
CA VAL A 174 16.85 -7.42 -21.05
C VAL A 174 15.43 -7.42 -21.63
N LEU A 175 15.10 -6.44 -22.47
CA LEU A 175 13.84 -6.36 -23.22
C LEU A 175 13.61 -7.55 -24.16
N VAL A 176 14.62 -8.00 -24.90
CA VAL A 176 14.50 -9.12 -25.84
C VAL A 176 14.38 -10.45 -25.10
N VAL A 177 15.15 -10.64 -24.02
CA VAL A 177 15.04 -11.85 -23.19
C VAL A 177 13.69 -11.89 -22.49
N LEU A 178 13.22 -10.77 -21.95
CA LEU A 178 11.92 -10.67 -21.30
C LEU A 178 10.77 -10.88 -22.28
N ALA A 179 10.88 -10.36 -23.51
CA ALA A 179 9.87 -10.59 -24.56
C ALA A 179 9.85 -12.07 -25.01
N GLY A 180 11.01 -12.69 -25.23
CA GLY A 180 11.10 -14.07 -25.68
C GLY A 180 10.69 -15.07 -24.61
N VAL A 181 11.36 -15.02 -23.44
CA VAL A 181 11.10 -15.93 -22.32
C VAL A 181 9.74 -15.64 -21.69
N GLY A 182 9.34 -14.37 -21.60
CA GLY A 182 8.00 -13.98 -21.12
C GLY A 182 6.89 -14.46 -22.05
N ALA A 183 7.03 -14.36 -23.38
CA ALA A 183 6.05 -14.92 -24.30
C ALA A 183 5.98 -16.45 -24.22
N LEU A 184 7.13 -17.12 -24.07
CA LEU A 184 7.18 -18.58 -23.88
C LEU A 184 6.54 -19.01 -22.56
N ALA A 185 6.78 -18.27 -21.49
CA ALA A 185 6.20 -18.52 -20.17
C ALA A 185 4.69 -18.27 -20.16
N ILE A 186 4.20 -17.21 -20.83
CA ILE A 186 2.76 -16.94 -20.99
C ILE A 186 2.09 -18.00 -21.86
N PHE A 187 2.77 -18.48 -22.90
CA PHE A 187 2.25 -19.53 -23.77
C PHE A 187 2.17 -20.88 -23.06
N TRP A 188 3.17 -21.22 -22.25
CA TRP A 188 3.22 -22.47 -21.48
C TRP A 188 2.36 -22.44 -20.22
N TYR A 189 2.36 -21.32 -19.51
CA TYR A 189 1.53 -21.06 -18.34
C TYR A 189 0.19 -20.41 -18.71
N ARG A 190 -0.27 -20.62 -19.96
CA ARG A 190 -1.62 -20.26 -20.37
C ARG A 190 -2.56 -21.00 -19.41
N PRO A 191 -3.36 -20.30 -18.58
CA PRO A 191 -4.25 -20.97 -17.65
C PRO A 191 -5.23 -21.80 -18.48
N GLY A 192 -5.02 -23.12 -18.47
CA GLY A 192 -6.00 -24.06 -18.99
C GLY A 192 -7.24 -23.98 -18.12
N GLY A 193 -8.22 -23.20 -18.56
CA GLY A 193 -9.57 -23.16 -18.01
C GLY A 193 -9.69 -22.37 -16.70
N ALA A 194 -10.32 -21.21 -16.79
CA ALA A 194 -11.05 -20.59 -15.69
C ALA A 194 -12.14 -21.57 -15.17
N SER A 195 -11.79 -22.47 -14.25
CA SER A 195 -12.78 -23.42 -13.70
C SER A 195 -12.59 -23.80 -12.23
N LYS A 196 -11.58 -23.26 -11.53
CA LYS A 196 -11.48 -23.44 -10.06
C LYS A 196 -12.06 -22.25 -9.28
N ASP A 197 -11.84 -21.02 -9.75
CA ASP A 197 -12.38 -19.82 -9.08
C ASP A 197 -13.87 -19.61 -9.37
N GLY A 198 -14.32 -19.94 -10.58
CA GLY A 198 -15.75 -19.95 -10.94
C GLY A 198 -16.56 -20.97 -10.15
N ALA A 199 -15.96 -22.10 -9.75
CA ALA A 199 -16.62 -23.11 -8.92
C ALA A 199 -16.77 -22.67 -7.45
N LEU A 200 -15.78 -21.94 -6.91
CA LEU A 200 -15.86 -21.34 -5.57
C LEU A 200 -16.85 -20.16 -5.52
N PHE A 201 -16.89 -19.35 -6.58
CA PHE A 201 -17.85 -18.25 -6.70
C PHE A 201 -19.28 -18.77 -6.94
N ALA A 202 -19.45 -19.79 -7.79
CA ALA A 202 -20.73 -20.47 -7.98
C ALA A 202 -21.20 -21.22 -6.72
N GLY A 203 -20.27 -21.79 -5.95
CA GLY A 203 -20.55 -22.42 -4.65
C GLY A 203 -21.05 -21.39 -3.63
N THR A 204 -20.40 -20.23 -3.55
CA THR A 204 -20.81 -19.12 -2.68
C THR A 204 -22.14 -18.52 -3.10
N LEU A 205 -22.37 -18.33 -4.40
CA LEU A 205 -23.66 -17.85 -4.93
C LEU A 205 -24.80 -18.83 -4.67
N ARG A 206 -24.58 -20.15 -4.86
CA ARG A 206 -25.58 -21.18 -4.51
C ARG A 206 -25.86 -21.24 -3.01
N PHE A 207 -24.86 -20.99 -2.18
CA PHE A 207 -25.03 -20.91 -0.73
C PHE A 207 -25.84 -19.68 -0.30
N LEU A 208 -25.59 -18.52 -0.92
CA LEU A 208 -26.35 -17.28 -0.67
C LEU A 208 -27.80 -17.41 -1.14
N ASP A 209 -28.04 -17.99 -2.32
CA ASP A 209 -29.39 -18.20 -2.85
C ASP A 209 -30.18 -19.22 -2.01
N GLY A 210 -29.52 -20.30 -1.57
CA GLY A 210 -30.09 -21.26 -0.62
C GLY A 210 -30.41 -20.66 0.76
N THR A 211 -29.62 -19.67 1.20
CA THR A 211 -29.87 -18.95 2.46
C THR A 211 -31.03 -17.97 2.32
N ALA A 212 -31.11 -17.24 1.20
CA ALA A 212 -32.22 -16.34 0.89
C ALA A 212 -33.57 -17.10 0.78
N ALA A 213 -33.56 -18.29 0.15
CA ALA A 213 -34.74 -19.15 0.07
C ALA A 213 -35.20 -19.68 1.44
N ARG A 214 -34.26 -20.00 2.35
CA ARG A 214 -34.59 -20.41 3.73
C ARG A 214 -35.13 -19.26 4.58
N LEU A 215 -34.62 -18.05 4.41
CA LEU A 215 -35.11 -16.86 5.10
C LEU A 215 -36.52 -16.47 4.63
N SER A 216 -36.81 -16.61 3.33
CA SER A 216 -38.16 -16.40 2.79
C SER A 216 -39.18 -17.42 3.33
N ARG A 217 -38.81 -18.71 3.43
CA ARG A 217 -39.67 -19.74 4.04
C ARG A 217 -39.87 -19.54 5.55
N SER A 218 -38.87 -19.05 6.27
CA SER A 218 -39.00 -18.75 7.71
C SER A 218 -40.01 -17.62 7.95
N LYS A 219 -39.94 -16.54 7.15
CA LYS A 219 -40.87 -15.42 7.24
C LYS A 219 -42.30 -15.76 6.82
N GLY A 220 -42.48 -16.76 5.94
CA GLY A 220 -43.79 -17.30 5.57
C GLY A 220 -44.45 -18.12 6.68
N LYS A 221 -43.66 -18.86 7.48
CA LYS A 221 -44.18 -19.73 8.55
C LYS A 221 -44.60 -18.96 9.81
N ASP A 222 -43.98 -17.82 10.08
CA ASP A 222 -44.31 -16.94 11.21
C ASP A 222 -45.64 -16.19 10.99
N LYS A 223 -45.98 -15.86 9.73
CA LYS A 223 -47.27 -15.24 9.41
C LYS A 223 -48.46 -16.21 9.50
N THR A 224 -48.27 -17.50 9.27
CA THR A 224 -49.36 -18.50 9.39
C THR A 224 -49.61 -18.97 10.83
N GLY A 225 -48.66 -18.78 11.74
CA GLY A 225 -48.81 -19.12 13.15
C GLY A 225 -49.52 -18.06 13.99
N LYS A 226 -49.52 -16.79 13.54
CA LYS A 226 -50.11 -15.67 14.30
C LYS A 226 -51.61 -15.45 14.05
N ASP A 227 -52.15 -15.98 12.94
CA ASP A 227 -53.59 -15.86 12.60
C ASP A 227 -54.47 -16.95 13.23
N LYS A 228 -53.89 -17.99 13.84
CA LYS A 228 -54.66 -19.09 14.46
C LYS A 228 -54.91 -18.95 15.96
N LYS A 229 -54.56 -17.81 16.58
CA LYS A 229 -54.72 -17.60 18.04
C LYS A 229 -55.71 -16.50 18.45
N THR A 230 -56.54 -16.01 17.54
CA THR A 230 -57.54 -14.96 17.82
C THR A 230 -58.97 -15.32 17.38
N GLY A 231 -59.25 -16.59 17.06
CA GLY A 231 -60.61 -17.04 16.71
C GLY A 231 -61.02 -18.28 17.49
N GLY A 232 -61.69 -18.09 18.62
CA GLY A 232 -62.20 -19.18 19.46
C GLY A 232 -62.89 -18.70 20.73
N HIS A 233 -63.98 -17.95 20.56
CA HIS A 233 -65.07 -17.74 21.53
C HIS A 233 -65.65 -19.08 22.04
N PRO A 234 -66.48 -19.12 23.12
CA PRO A 234 -67.27 -18.05 23.72
C PRO A 234 -67.07 -17.80 25.23
#